data_AF-A0A7Y6GKR0-F1
#
_entry.id   AF-A0A7Y6GKR0-F1
#
_cell.length_a   1.000
_cell.length_b   1.000
_cell.length_c   1.000
_cell.angle_alpha   90.00
_cell.angle_beta   90.00
_cell.angle_gamma   90.00
#
_symmetry.space_group_name_H-M   'P 1'
#
loop_
_entity.id
_entity.type
_entity.pdbx_description
1 polymer ?
#
loop_
_entity_poly.entity_id
_entity_poly.type
_entity_poly.pdbx_seq_one_letter_code
_entity_poly.pdbx_strand_id
1 'polypeptide(L)'
;SNTAGLNYSGESGGLNEATSDIFGTAVEFYAANSSDVGDYLIGEKININGNGTPLRYQDKPSKDGASADYWSSSLKNLDVHYSSGPANHFFYLLAEGSGAKTINGVSYNSPTYNGSTLTGIGRAKAVQIWYKALTSYMTSTTNYAGARTATLNAASALYGSTSTEYKAVAAAWTAVNVG
;
A
#
# COMPACT_ATOMS: atom_id res chain seq x y z
N SER A 1 23.62 3.69 2.85
CA SER A 1 22.17 3.49 2.77
C SER A 1 21.65 3.13 4.14
N ASN A 2 20.52 3.69 4.60
CA ASN A 2 19.93 3.33 5.89
C ASN A 2 18.95 2.13 5.79
N THR A 3 18.42 1.83 4.59
CA THR A 3 17.60 0.64 4.24
C THR A 3 17.70 0.34 2.73
N ALA A 4 16.59 0.24 1.97
CA ALA A 4 16.54 -0.12 0.55
C ALA A 4 17.16 0.92 -0.41
N GLY A 5 17.07 2.21 -0.08
CA GLY A 5 17.57 3.29 -0.95
C GLY A 5 16.88 3.36 -2.32
N LEU A 6 15.56 3.16 -2.37
CA LEU A 6 14.75 3.15 -3.59
C LEU A 6 14.99 4.41 -4.45
N ASN A 7 15.39 4.21 -5.70
CA ASN A 7 15.57 5.28 -6.66
C ASN A 7 14.26 6.05 -6.87
N TYR A 8 14.31 7.37 -6.85
CA TYR A 8 13.13 8.24 -6.98
C TYR A 8 12.72 8.44 -8.45
N SER A 9 12.49 7.33 -9.16
CA SER A 9 12.12 7.32 -10.59
C SER A 9 11.45 6.00 -10.96
N GLY A 10 10.50 6.03 -11.89
CA GLY A 10 9.79 4.84 -12.36
C GLY A 10 9.14 4.07 -11.22
N GLU A 11 9.11 2.73 -11.33
CA GLU A 11 8.47 1.88 -10.32
C GLU A 11 9.13 1.95 -8.93
N SER A 12 10.47 2.08 -8.87
CA SER A 12 11.17 2.24 -7.59
C SER A 12 10.76 3.55 -6.90
N GLY A 13 10.50 4.60 -7.68
CA GLY A 13 10.03 5.88 -7.14
C GLY A 13 8.60 5.79 -6.61
N GLY A 14 7.72 5.11 -7.35
CA GLY A 14 6.37 4.82 -6.86
C GLY A 14 6.38 4.00 -5.55
N LEU A 15 7.26 3.01 -5.43
CA LEU A 15 7.44 2.25 -4.19
C LEU A 15 8.03 3.08 -3.05
N ASN A 16 8.87 4.08 -3.37
CA ASN A 16 9.41 5.02 -2.38
C ASN A 16 8.28 5.89 -1.80
N GLU A 17 7.46 6.51 -2.66
CA GLU A 17 6.29 7.28 -2.26
C GLU A 17 5.28 6.44 -1.46
N ALA A 18 4.92 5.26 -1.95
CA ALA A 18 4.01 4.36 -1.25
C ALA A 18 4.54 3.93 0.12
N THR A 19 5.86 3.77 0.26
CA THR A 19 6.46 3.45 1.57
C THR A 19 6.23 4.57 2.58
N SER A 20 6.35 5.83 2.15
CA SER A 20 6.08 6.99 2.99
C SER A 20 4.61 7.06 3.39
N ASP A 21 3.69 6.85 2.45
CA ASP A 21 2.25 6.81 2.72
C ASP A 21 1.88 5.68 3.70
N ILE A 22 2.38 4.45 3.45
CA ILE A 22 2.11 3.28 4.30
C ILE A 22 2.54 3.52 5.75
N PHE A 23 3.74 4.06 5.97
CA PHE A 23 4.20 4.34 7.33
C PHE A 23 3.55 5.58 7.93
N GLY A 24 3.18 6.58 7.13
CA GLY A 24 2.37 7.71 7.56
C GLY A 24 1.04 7.24 8.14
N THR A 25 0.28 6.46 7.37
CA THR A 25 -0.97 5.81 7.82
C THR A 25 -0.75 4.95 9.05
N ALA A 26 0.32 4.14 9.09
CA ALA A 26 0.62 3.31 10.27
C ALA A 26 0.86 4.15 11.54
N VAL A 27 1.56 5.28 11.42
CA VAL A 27 1.81 6.21 12.51
C VAL A 27 0.53 6.91 12.95
N GLU A 28 -0.33 7.33 12.02
CA GLU A 28 -1.61 7.96 12.33
C GLU A 28 -2.52 7.03 13.15
N PHE A 29 -2.64 5.77 12.71
CA PHE A 29 -3.34 4.74 13.48
C PHE A 29 -2.70 4.43 14.83
N TYR A 30 -1.37 4.48 14.94
CA TYR A 30 -0.65 4.24 16.19
C TYR A 30 -0.82 5.39 17.18
N ALA A 31 -0.81 6.63 16.70
CA ALA A 31 -0.93 7.82 17.52
C ALA A 31 -2.29 7.88 18.24
N ALA A 32 -3.33 7.25 17.67
CA ALA A 32 -4.67 7.18 18.23
C ALA A 32 -5.20 8.56 18.66
N ASN A 33 -4.89 9.59 17.87
CA ASN A 33 -5.25 10.96 18.15
C ASN A 33 -6.78 11.11 18.01
N SER A 34 -7.46 11.60 19.05
CA SER A 34 -8.91 11.78 19.01
C SER A 34 -9.37 12.87 18.03
N SER A 35 -8.50 13.82 17.68
CA SER A 35 -8.78 14.88 16.70
C SER A 35 -8.51 14.46 15.25
N ASP A 36 -7.76 13.37 15.10
CA ASP A 36 -7.35 12.80 13.82
C ASP A 36 -7.22 11.29 13.98
N VAL A 37 -8.36 10.62 13.94
CA VAL A 37 -8.42 9.18 14.14
C VAL A 37 -7.90 8.50 12.89
N GLY A 38 -6.98 7.55 13.06
CA GLY A 38 -6.30 6.91 11.94
C GLY A 38 -7.23 6.46 10.84
N ASP A 39 -6.88 6.79 9.61
CA ASP A 39 -7.59 6.41 8.41
C ASP A 39 -6.62 6.09 7.26
N TYR A 40 -7.17 5.78 6.08
CA TYR A 40 -6.42 5.40 4.87
C TYR A 40 -6.42 6.51 3.80
N LEU A 41 -6.67 7.75 4.23
CA LEU A 41 -6.54 8.95 3.44
C LEU A 41 -5.16 9.55 3.71
N ILE A 42 -4.63 10.29 2.74
CA ILE A 42 -3.33 10.95 2.87
C ILE A 42 -3.53 12.45 2.73
N GLY A 43 -3.21 13.21 3.76
CA GLY A 43 -3.15 14.67 3.72
C GLY A 43 -4.51 15.39 3.82
N GLU A 44 -5.56 14.70 4.25
CA GLU A 44 -6.90 15.22 4.55
C GLU A 44 -6.90 16.38 5.56
N LYS A 45 -6.04 16.35 6.60
CA LYS A 45 -5.97 17.47 7.56
C LYS A 45 -5.29 18.73 7.04
N ILE A 46 -4.32 18.59 6.13
CA ILE A 46 -3.60 19.75 5.59
C ILE A 46 -4.48 20.49 4.57
N ASN A 47 -5.43 19.79 3.93
CA ASN A 47 -6.36 20.35 2.95
C ASN A 47 -5.66 21.15 1.85
N ILE A 48 -4.62 20.55 1.24
CA ILE A 48 -3.80 21.17 0.17
C ILE A 48 -4.66 21.63 -1.01
N ASN A 49 -5.72 20.87 -1.33
CA ASN A 49 -6.65 21.19 -2.41
C ASN A 49 -7.65 22.30 -2.05
N GLY A 50 -7.74 22.71 -0.78
CA GLY A 50 -8.65 23.75 -0.30
C GLY A 50 -10.13 23.36 -0.29
N ASN A 51 -10.47 22.12 -0.64
CA ASN A 51 -11.84 21.63 -0.83
C ASN A 51 -12.24 20.51 0.16
N GLY A 52 -11.38 20.20 1.13
CA GLY A 52 -11.59 19.17 2.14
C GLY A 52 -11.32 17.73 1.67
N THR A 53 -10.90 17.53 0.42
CA THR A 53 -10.52 16.18 -0.06
C THR A 53 -9.07 15.87 0.28
N PRO A 54 -8.74 14.60 0.61
CA PRO A 54 -7.35 14.18 0.77
C PRO A 54 -6.58 14.32 -0.54
N LEU A 55 -5.25 14.26 -0.41
CA LEU A 55 -4.33 14.25 -1.53
C LEU A 55 -4.31 12.89 -2.24
N ARG A 56 -4.34 11.79 -1.48
CA ARG A 56 -4.35 10.41 -2.01
C ARG A 56 -5.24 9.50 -1.18
N TYR A 57 -5.58 8.35 -1.76
CA TYR A 57 -6.44 7.33 -1.17
C TYR A 57 -5.73 5.98 -1.26
N GLN A 58 -5.60 5.24 -0.15
CA GLN A 58 -5.03 3.89 -0.20
C GLN A 58 -6.05 2.82 -0.62
N ASP A 59 -7.37 3.04 -0.42
CA ASP A 59 -8.40 2.03 -0.73
C ASP A 59 -8.73 1.89 -2.22
N LYS A 60 -8.63 3.00 -2.95
CA LYS A 60 -8.84 3.11 -4.39
C LYS A 60 -8.11 4.37 -4.89
N PRO A 61 -6.81 4.27 -5.19
CA PRO A 61 -5.95 5.40 -5.56
C PRO A 61 -6.54 6.36 -6.59
N SER A 62 -7.22 5.84 -7.62
CA SER A 62 -7.82 6.64 -8.71
C SER A 62 -8.87 7.66 -8.27
N LYS A 63 -9.32 7.63 -7.01
CA LYS A 63 -10.20 8.66 -6.42
C LYS A 63 -9.56 10.05 -6.39
N ASP A 64 -8.24 10.15 -6.45
CA ASP A 64 -7.54 11.44 -6.61
C ASP A 64 -7.53 11.95 -8.08
N GLY A 65 -8.00 11.13 -9.03
CA GLY A 65 -8.09 11.47 -10.45
C GLY A 65 -6.82 11.19 -11.27
N ALA A 66 -5.73 10.73 -10.66
CA ALA A 66 -4.44 10.56 -11.34
C ALA A 66 -3.68 9.26 -10.97
N SER A 67 -3.78 8.79 -9.73
CA SER A 67 -3.10 7.59 -9.27
C SER A 67 -3.68 6.32 -9.89
N ALA A 68 -2.81 5.35 -10.14
CA ALA A 68 -3.23 4.06 -10.69
C ALA A 68 -3.72 3.12 -9.57
N ASP A 69 -4.91 2.52 -9.73
CA ASP A 69 -5.40 1.49 -8.80
C ASP A 69 -4.60 0.18 -8.90
N TYR A 70 -4.06 -0.12 -10.09
CA TYR A 70 -3.48 -1.42 -10.43
C TYR A 70 -2.20 -1.25 -11.23
N TRP A 71 -1.30 -2.22 -11.11
CA TRP A 71 -0.07 -2.24 -11.89
C TRP A 71 -0.36 -2.48 -13.38
N SER A 72 0.44 -1.83 -14.22
CA SER A 72 0.51 -2.06 -15.67
C SER A 72 1.92 -1.72 -16.16
N SER A 73 2.27 -2.16 -17.38
CA SER A 73 3.59 -1.88 -17.95
C SER A 73 3.87 -0.39 -18.21
N SER A 74 2.83 0.45 -18.26
CA SER A 74 2.95 1.90 -18.41
C SER A 74 3.09 2.64 -17.07
N LEU A 75 2.90 1.95 -15.93
CA LEU A 75 2.97 2.55 -14.59
C LEU A 75 4.28 3.30 -14.36
N LYS A 76 5.39 2.75 -14.86
CA LYS A 76 6.74 3.34 -14.77
C LYS A 76 6.88 4.73 -15.43
N ASN A 77 5.92 5.13 -16.26
CA ASN A 77 5.94 6.41 -16.97
C ASN A 77 5.17 7.51 -16.23
N LEU A 78 4.44 7.15 -15.16
CA LEU A 78 3.75 8.14 -14.34
C LEU A 78 4.73 8.83 -13.40
N ASP A 79 4.33 10.02 -12.93
CA ASP A 79 4.97 10.63 -11.77
C ASP A 79 4.93 9.66 -10.57
N VAL A 80 5.96 9.71 -9.74
CA VAL A 80 6.15 8.79 -8.62
C VAL A 80 4.99 8.83 -7.62
N HIS A 81 4.36 9.99 -7.42
CA HIS A 81 3.21 10.12 -6.52
C HIS A 81 1.99 9.36 -7.05
N TYR A 82 1.84 9.22 -8.38
CA TYR A 82 0.71 8.50 -9.01
C TYR A 82 1.02 7.01 -9.25
N SER A 83 2.28 6.68 -9.52
CA SER A 83 2.74 5.29 -9.61
C SER A 83 2.88 4.61 -8.25
N SER A 84 2.72 5.34 -7.14
CA SER A 84 2.59 4.81 -5.79
C SER A 84 1.28 4.04 -5.56
N GLY A 85 0.25 4.35 -6.35
CA GLY A 85 -1.11 3.87 -6.17
C GLY A 85 -1.22 2.35 -5.98
N PRO A 86 -0.63 1.50 -6.84
CA PRO A 86 -0.78 0.05 -6.69
C PRO A 86 -0.18 -0.51 -5.40
N ALA A 87 0.89 0.09 -4.85
CA ALA A 87 1.47 -0.32 -3.57
C ALA A 87 0.64 0.18 -2.36
N ASN A 88 0.11 1.39 -2.45
CA ASN A 88 -0.89 1.90 -1.50
C ASN A 88 -2.13 1.00 -1.45
N HIS A 89 -2.64 0.62 -2.62
CA HIS A 89 -3.79 -0.27 -2.77
C HIS A 89 -3.50 -1.69 -2.27
N PHE A 90 -2.32 -2.23 -2.58
CA PHE A 90 -1.85 -3.49 -2.02
C PHE A 90 -1.87 -3.48 -0.50
N PHE A 91 -1.36 -2.42 0.13
CA PHE A 91 -1.30 -2.33 1.59
C PHE A 91 -2.69 -2.28 2.22
N TYR A 92 -3.62 -1.48 1.68
CA TYR A 92 -5.01 -1.46 2.13
C TYR A 92 -5.64 -2.85 2.02
N LEU A 93 -5.53 -3.50 0.86
CA LEU A 93 -6.11 -4.83 0.62
C LEU A 93 -5.51 -5.90 1.55
N LEU A 94 -4.20 -5.84 1.81
CA LEU A 94 -3.54 -6.76 2.73
C LEU A 94 -4.02 -6.54 4.17
N ALA A 95 -4.13 -5.28 4.61
CA ALA A 95 -4.52 -4.95 5.98
C ALA A 95 -6.01 -5.21 6.23
N GLU A 96 -6.88 -4.76 5.32
CA GLU A 96 -8.31 -4.63 5.55
C GLU A 96 -9.16 -5.56 4.66
N GLY A 97 -8.62 -6.07 3.56
CA GLY A 97 -9.37 -6.83 2.57
C GLY A 97 -10.14 -5.93 1.59
N SER A 98 -10.87 -6.56 0.67
CA SER A 98 -11.62 -5.88 -0.39
C SER A 98 -13.07 -5.59 0.02
N GLY A 99 -13.73 -4.72 -0.75
CA GLY A 99 -15.16 -4.43 -0.62
C GLY A 99 -15.48 -3.33 0.38
N ALA A 100 -16.77 -3.20 0.69
CA ALA A 100 -17.28 -2.13 1.53
C ALA A 100 -16.89 -2.33 3.00
N LYS A 101 -16.32 -1.28 3.61
CA LYS A 101 -15.94 -1.26 5.03
C LYS A 101 -15.96 0.17 5.56
N THR A 102 -16.37 0.35 6.80
CA THR A 102 -16.19 1.62 7.51
C THR A 102 -15.12 1.46 8.58
N ILE A 103 -14.11 2.34 8.57
CA ILE A 103 -13.03 2.37 9.57
C ILE A 103 -13.00 3.77 10.14
N ASN A 104 -13.14 3.90 11.46
CA ASN A 104 -13.08 5.18 12.18
C ASN A 104 -13.99 6.29 11.58
N GLY A 105 -15.14 5.90 11.03
CA GLY A 105 -16.11 6.83 10.43
C GLY A 105 -15.88 7.13 8.94
N VAL A 106 -14.79 6.66 8.34
CA VAL A 106 -14.53 6.77 6.90
C VAL A 106 -15.05 5.53 6.18
N SER A 107 -15.82 5.75 5.12
CA SER A 107 -16.38 4.68 4.29
C SER A 107 -15.46 4.37 3.10
N TYR A 108 -15.08 3.11 2.98
CA TYR A 108 -14.25 2.55 1.93
C TYR A 108 -15.02 1.53 1.11
N ASN A 109 -14.65 1.37 -0.15
CA ASN A 109 -15.13 0.28 -0.99
C ASN A 109 -14.03 -0.12 -1.99
N SER A 110 -13.10 -0.95 -1.53
CA SER A 110 -11.86 -1.24 -2.25
C SER A 110 -12.06 -2.36 -3.28
N PRO A 111 -11.83 -2.09 -4.58
CA PRO A 111 -11.99 -3.09 -5.62
C PRO A 111 -10.76 -4.00 -5.74
N THR A 112 -10.88 -5.09 -6.50
CA THR A 112 -9.73 -5.89 -6.93
C THR A 112 -9.72 -5.99 -8.45
N TYR A 113 -8.52 -6.00 -9.04
CA TYR A 113 -8.35 -6.05 -10.50
C TYR A 113 -9.07 -7.23 -11.14
N ASN A 114 -9.06 -8.38 -10.46
CA ASN A 114 -9.63 -9.63 -10.94
C ASN A 114 -11.03 -9.94 -10.37
N GLY A 115 -11.66 -9.01 -9.64
CA GLY A 115 -12.97 -9.22 -9.00
C GLY A 115 -12.98 -10.23 -7.84
N SER A 116 -11.81 -10.66 -7.35
CA SER A 116 -11.70 -11.52 -6.17
C SER A 116 -12.07 -10.80 -4.88
N THR A 117 -12.50 -11.57 -3.87
CA THR A 117 -12.72 -11.07 -2.51
C THR A 117 -11.53 -11.44 -1.62
N LEU A 118 -10.96 -10.45 -0.92
CA LEU A 118 -9.85 -10.63 0.01
C LEU A 118 -10.29 -10.38 1.44
N THR A 119 -9.81 -11.23 2.35
CA THR A 119 -9.87 -10.99 3.80
C THR A 119 -8.51 -10.46 4.26
N GLY A 120 -8.49 -9.29 4.89
CA GLY A 120 -7.26 -8.69 5.40
C GLY A 120 -6.66 -9.45 6.59
N ILE A 121 -5.34 -9.37 6.74
CA ILE A 121 -4.59 -9.97 7.86
C ILE A 121 -4.42 -9.01 9.06
N GLY A 122 -4.95 -7.79 8.94
CA GLY A 122 -4.83 -6.73 9.93
C GLY A 122 -3.58 -5.86 9.75
N ARG A 123 -3.73 -4.59 10.08
CA ARG A 123 -2.70 -3.54 9.95
C ARG A 123 -1.35 -3.90 10.57
N ALA A 124 -1.35 -4.40 11.80
CA ALA A 124 -0.10 -4.69 12.51
C ALA A 124 0.78 -5.70 11.74
N LYS A 125 0.18 -6.76 11.19
CA LYS A 125 0.90 -7.75 10.38
C LYS A 125 1.33 -7.19 9.03
N ALA A 126 0.45 -6.44 8.37
CA ALA A 126 0.76 -5.79 7.09
C ALA A 126 1.97 -4.84 7.20
N VAL A 127 2.01 -4.00 8.24
CA VAL A 127 3.12 -3.08 8.51
C VAL A 127 4.42 -3.84 8.79
N GLN A 128 4.38 -4.90 9.60
CA GLN A 128 5.57 -5.72 9.88
C GLN A 128 6.13 -6.38 8.62
N ILE A 129 5.26 -6.87 7.73
CA ILE A 129 5.67 -7.46 6.45
C ILE A 129 6.32 -6.41 5.55
N TRP A 130 5.69 -5.24 5.38
CA TRP A 130 6.23 -4.17 4.56
C TRP A 130 7.59 -3.69 5.09
N TYR A 131 7.70 -3.46 6.40
CA TYR A 131 8.93 -3.05 7.04
C TYR A 131 10.05 -4.07 6.82
N LYS A 132 9.82 -5.35 7.09
CA LYS A 132 10.83 -6.39 6.87
C LYS A 132 11.21 -6.52 5.40
N ALA A 133 10.24 -6.40 4.48
CA ALA A 133 10.50 -6.38 3.04
C ALA A 133 11.45 -5.24 2.66
N LEU A 134 11.12 -4.02 3.09
CA LEU A 134 11.89 -2.81 2.82
C LEU A 134 13.32 -2.88 3.39
N THR A 135 13.50 -3.37 4.62
CA THR A 135 14.82 -3.34 5.28
C THR A 135 15.72 -4.51 4.91
N SER A 136 15.15 -5.66 4.49
CA SER A 136 15.91 -6.91 4.33
C SER A 136 15.99 -7.41 2.89
N TYR A 137 15.02 -7.06 2.03
CA TYR A 137 14.87 -7.72 0.72
C TYR A 137 14.76 -6.75 -0.45
N MET A 138 14.32 -5.51 -0.23
CA MET A 138 14.29 -4.49 -1.28
C MET A 138 15.66 -3.83 -1.47
N THR A 139 16.01 -3.55 -2.71
CA THR A 139 17.19 -2.78 -3.14
C THR A 139 16.76 -1.47 -3.82
N SER A 140 17.73 -0.63 -4.20
CA SER A 140 17.47 0.67 -4.83
C SER A 140 16.71 0.60 -6.15
N THR A 141 16.80 -0.53 -6.85
CA THR A 141 16.16 -0.76 -8.15
C THR A 141 14.94 -1.69 -8.08
N THR A 142 14.39 -1.90 -6.88
CA THR A 142 13.20 -2.74 -6.72
C THR A 142 12.05 -2.16 -7.54
N ASN A 143 11.44 -3.01 -8.38
CA ASN A 143 10.22 -2.72 -9.10
C ASN A 143 9.04 -3.47 -8.46
N TYR A 144 7.82 -3.37 -9.00
CA TYR A 144 6.64 -3.98 -8.36
C TYR A 144 6.72 -5.51 -8.26
N ALA A 145 7.25 -6.19 -9.28
CA ALA A 145 7.50 -7.64 -9.21
C ALA A 145 8.54 -7.99 -8.12
N GLY A 146 9.56 -7.15 -7.97
CA GLY A 146 10.54 -7.25 -6.90
C GLY A 146 9.92 -7.02 -5.51
N ALA A 147 9.00 -6.06 -5.37
CA ALA A 147 8.29 -5.79 -4.13
C ALA A 147 7.37 -6.96 -3.73
N ARG A 148 6.70 -7.59 -4.70
CA ARG A 148 5.97 -8.85 -4.51
C ARG A 148 6.89 -9.94 -3.95
N THR A 149 8.02 -10.16 -4.59
CA THR A 149 9.01 -11.15 -4.12
C THR A 149 9.52 -10.82 -2.71
N ALA A 150 9.86 -9.56 -2.44
CA ALA A 150 10.39 -9.10 -1.16
C ALA A 150 9.38 -9.28 -0.01
N THR A 151 8.11 -8.97 -0.24
CA THR A 151 7.05 -9.12 0.77
C THR A 151 6.66 -10.57 1.00
N LEU A 152 6.71 -11.43 -0.02
CA LEU A 152 6.55 -12.88 0.15
C LEU A 152 7.68 -13.48 0.98
N ASN A 153 8.93 -13.07 0.72
CA ASN A 153 10.08 -13.47 1.53
C ASN A 153 9.95 -12.99 2.98
N ALA A 154 9.48 -11.74 3.19
CA ALA A 154 9.21 -11.20 4.52
C ALA A 154 8.12 -11.98 5.25
N ALA A 155 6.99 -12.28 4.60
CA ALA A 155 5.91 -13.07 5.19
C ALA A 155 6.35 -14.50 5.50
N SER A 156 7.12 -15.12 4.61
CA SER A 156 7.71 -16.45 4.83
C SER A 156 8.64 -16.46 6.06
N ALA A 157 9.49 -15.44 6.21
CA ALA A 157 10.41 -15.34 7.33
C ALA A 157 9.73 -15.00 8.67
N LEU A 158 8.59 -14.30 8.65
CA LEU A 158 7.84 -13.95 9.87
C LEU A 158 6.84 -15.03 10.29
N TYR A 159 6.20 -15.70 9.33
CA TYR A 159 5.03 -16.55 9.57
C TYR A 159 5.12 -17.94 8.92
N GLY A 160 6.08 -18.17 8.01
CA GLY A 160 6.22 -19.40 7.22
C GLY A 160 5.57 -19.32 5.84
N SER A 161 6.13 -20.04 4.86
CA SER A 161 5.68 -20.00 3.45
C SER A 161 4.31 -20.63 3.18
N THR A 162 3.76 -21.38 4.14
CA THR A 162 2.43 -22.00 4.04
C THR A 162 1.36 -21.25 4.84
N SER A 163 1.75 -20.17 5.53
CA SER A 163 0.91 -19.36 6.42
C SER A 163 -0.22 -18.64 5.69
N THR A 164 -1.21 -18.20 6.47
CA THR A 164 -2.29 -17.33 5.98
C THR A 164 -1.73 -16.00 5.48
N GLU A 165 -0.73 -15.44 6.16
CA GLU A 165 -0.08 -14.18 5.83
C GLU A 165 0.65 -14.25 4.49
N TYR A 166 1.42 -15.32 4.25
CA TYR A 166 2.09 -15.52 2.96
C TYR A 166 1.09 -15.60 1.80
N LYS A 167 0.00 -16.36 2.00
CA LYS A 167 -1.07 -16.49 1.00
C LYS A 167 -1.80 -15.15 0.78
N ALA A 168 -2.04 -14.39 1.83
CA ALA A 168 -2.67 -13.08 1.75
C ALA A 168 -1.80 -12.06 1.00
N VAL A 169 -0.48 -12.06 1.22
CA VAL A 169 0.46 -11.23 0.44
C VAL A 169 0.38 -11.58 -1.05
N ALA A 170 0.43 -12.88 -1.39
CA ALA A 170 0.33 -13.31 -2.78
C ALA A 170 -1.00 -12.84 -3.42
N ALA A 171 -2.11 -13.01 -2.69
CA ALA A 171 -3.44 -12.65 -3.15
C ALA A 171 -3.62 -11.13 -3.30
N ALA A 172 -3.12 -10.33 -2.36
CA ALA A 172 -3.17 -8.87 -2.43
C ALA A 172 -2.37 -8.31 -3.62
N TRP A 173 -1.18 -8.85 -3.90
CA TRP A 173 -0.43 -8.43 -5.09
C TRP A 173 -1.15 -8.79 -6.39
N THR A 174 -1.74 -9.98 -6.46
CA THR A 174 -2.56 -10.38 -7.62
C THR A 174 -3.79 -9.49 -7.78
N ALA A 175 -4.40 -9.05 -6.68
CA ALA A 175 -5.54 -8.13 -6.71
C ALA A 175 -5.17 -6.72 -7.21
N VAL A 176 -3.89 -6.35 -7.19
CA VAL A 176 -3.38 -5.12 -7.83
C VAL A 176 -2.63 -5.38 -9.15
N ASN A 177 -2.90 -6.53 -9.78
CA ASN A 177 -2.36 -6.93 -11.08
C ASN A 177 -0.83 -7.12 -11.12
N VAL A 178 -0.18 -7.41 -9.99
CA VAL A 178 1.25 -7.78 -9.96
C VAL A 178 1.34 -9.30 -9.86
N GLY A 179 1.85 -9.95 -10.91
CA GLY A 179 1.99 -11.41 -11.05
C GLY A 179 3.26 -12.00 -10.44
#